data_AF-A0A2E0Z9I5-F1
#
_entry.id   AF-A0A2E0Z9I5-F1
#
_cell.length_a   1.000
_cell.length_b   1.000
_cell.length_c   1.000
_cell.angle_alpha   90.00
_cell.angle_beta   90.00
_cell.angle_gamma   90.00
#
_symmetry.space_group_name_H-M   'P 1'
#
loop_
_entity.id
_entity.type
_entity.pdbx_description
1 polymer ?
#
loop_
_entity_poly.entity_id
_entity_poly.type
_entity_poly.pdbx_seq_one_letter_code
_entity_poly.pdbx_strand_id
1 'polypeptide(L)'
;MEQNTLFARFLLKLQSRLPNEKLLIGQPPNAALTVSAKNYETGDIQVWNDVVELTIGIGNMFHCHFDPTVFVNDNISREKAEQQCIDSAVAFVEEFLAERTILYVRYSDGKPGMSGIVNRQNEATIPKNARKFVWSGPIE
;
A
#
# COMPACT_ATOMS: atom_id res chain seq x y z
N MET A 1 17.65 8.55 19.78
CA MET A 1 16.82 8.46 18.56
C MET A 1 15.60 7.65 18.94
N GLU A 2 14.44 8.29 19.11
CA GLU A 2 13.18 7.55 19.23
C GLU A 2 13.04 6.69 17.98
N GLN A 3 13.00 5.38 18.16
CA GLN A 3 12.56 4.48 17.09
C GLN A 3 11.18 4.95 16.67
N ASN A 4 11.04 5.34 15.41
CA ASN A 4 9.76 5.75 14.85
C ASN A 4 8.76 4.59 15.02
N THR A 5 7.85 4.75 15.99
CA THR A 5 7.04 3.66 16.55
C THR A 5 6.01 3.15 15.55
N LEU A 6 5.55 3.99 14.62
CA LEU A 6 4.51 3.63 13.66
C LEU A 6 5.01 2.59 12.65
N PHE A 7 6.11 2.88 11.95
CA PHE A 7 6.69 1.95 10.98
C PHE A 7 7.18 0.66 11.65
N ALA A 8 7.79 0.74 12.84
CA ALA A 8 8.24 -0.45 13.56
C ALA A 8 7.06 -1.38 13.92
N ARG A 9 5.95 -0.83 14.43
CA ARG A 9 4.73 -1.59 14.74
C ARG A 9 4.06 -2.14 13.47
N PHE A 10 4.02 -1.35 12.40
CA PHE A 10 3.55 -1.79 11.09
C PHE A 10 4.36 -2.98 10.58
N LEU A 11 5.70 -2.88 10.57
CA LEU A 11 6.59 -3.92 10.08
C LEU A 11 6.41 -5.23 10.87
N LEU A 12 6.37 -5.13 12.20
CA LEU A 12 6.13 -6.30 13.07
C LEU A 12 4.79 -6.97 12.76
N LYS A 13 3.72 -6.18 12.61
CA LYS A 13 2.40 -6.72 12.27
C LYS A 13 2.40 -7.35 10.88
N LEU A 14 2.97 -6.68 9.88
CA LEU A 14 3.05 -7.21 8.52
C LEU A 14 3.84 -8.52 8.45
N GLN A 15 4.99 -8.60 9.11
CA GLN A 15 5.80 -9.82 9.21
C GLN A 15 5.02 -10.99 9.80
N SER A 16 4.21 -10.74 10.84
CA SER A 16 3.37 -11.78 11.45
C SER A 16 2.28 -12.31 10.52
N ARG A 17 1.86 -11.48 9.56
CA ARG A 17 0.76 -11.77 8.63
C ARG A 17 1.21 -12.37 7.32
N LEU A 18 2.43 -12.05 6.90
CA LEU A 18 3.03 -12.48 5.64
C LEU A 18 4.31 -13.30 5.89
N PRO A 19 4.25 -14.43 6.62
CA PRO A 19 5.45 -15.17 7.03
C PRO A 19 6.24 -15.77 5.85
N ASN A 20 5.61 -15.90 4.69
CA ASN A 20 6.21 -16.49 3.49
C ASN A 20 6.71 -15.44 2.49
N GLU A 21 6.43 -14.15 2.72
CA GLU A 21 6.85 -13.09 1.80
C GLU A 21 8.26 -12.61 2.14
N LYS A 22 9.07 -12.40 1.10
CA LYS A 22 10.42 -11.85 1.28
C LYS A 22 10.32 -10.33 1.41
N LEU A 23 10.40 -9.85 2.64
CA LEU A 23 10.42 -8.42 2.97
C LEU A 23 11.85 -7.87 2.92
N LEU A 24 12.10 -6.92 2.03
CA LEU A 24 13.39 -6.23 1.93
C LEU A 24 13.34 -4.94 2.75
N ILE A 25 14.11 -4.87 3.83
CA ILE A 25 14.16 -3.69 4.70
C ILE A 25 15.21 -2.71 4.18
N GLY A 26 14.78 -1.50 3.87
CA GLY A 26 15.63 -0.42 3.39
C GLY A 26 15.96 0.61 4.47
N GLN A 27 16.57 1.71 4.02
CA GLN A 27 16.83 2.90 4.84
C GLN A 27 16.48 4.15 4.02
N PRO A 28 15.99 5.22 4.66
CA PRO A 28 15.78 6.51 4.01
C PRO A 28 17.05 7.01 3.29
N PRO A 29 16.92 7.72 2.15
CA PRO A 29 15.68 8.21 1.52
C PRO A 29 14.96 7.14 0.68
N ASN A 30 15.47 5.92 0.62
CA ASN A 30 14.79 4.83 -0.09
C ASN A 30 13.60 4.31 0.72
N ALA A 31 12.75 3.50 0.08
CA ALA A 31 11.65 2.83 0.76
C ALA A 31 12.15 2.07 2.00
N ALA A 32 11.46 2.24 3.12
CA ALA A 32 11.79 1.58 4.38
C ALA A 32 11.50 0.06 4.31
N LEU A 33 10.55 -0.33 3.46
CA LEU A 33 10.23 -1.71 3.14
C LEU A 33 9.92 -1.87 1.66
N THR A 34 10.32 -2.99 1.06
CA THR A 34 9.92 -3.40 -0.29
C THR A 34 9.48 -4.85 -0.31
N VAL A 35 8.35 -5.13 -0.97
CA VAL A 35 7.90 -6.47 -1.37
C VAL A 35 8.10 -6.59 -2.88
N SER A 36 8.98 -7.50 -3.30
CA SER A 36 9.33 -7.64 -4.72
C SER A 36 8.14 -8.11 -5.55
N ALA A 37 7.94 -7.46 -6.69
CA ALA A 37 6.88 -7.74 -7.64
C ALA A 37 6.88 -9.20 -8.09
N LYS A 38 5.70 -9.81 -8.14
CA LYS A 38 5.50 -11.08 -8.86
C LYS A 38 5.57 -10.88 -10.38
N ASN A 39 5.27 -9.67 -10.86
CA ASN A 39 5.33 -9.29 -12.27
C ASN A 39 5.88 -7.86 -12.43
N TYR A 40 6.81 -7.67 -13.38
CA TYR A 40 7.49 -6.40 -13.59
C TYR A 40 6.56 -5.25 -14.04
N GLU A 41 5.42 -5.55 -14.68
CA GLU A 41 4.46 -4.53 -15.10
C GLU A 41 3.63 -3.99 -13.93
N THR A 42 3.34 -4.80 -12.90
CA THR A 42 2.68 -4.35 -11.67
C THR A 42 3.65 -3.53 -10.81
N GLY A 43 4.91 -3.97 -10.74
CA GLY A 43 5.94 -3.34 -9.92
C GLY A 43 5.89 -3.72 -8.44
N ASP A 44 6.92 -3.31 -7.72
CA ASP A 44 7.09 -3.65 -6.31
C ASP A 44 6.07 -2.93 -5.43
N ILE A 45 5.74 -3.50 -4.27
CA ILE A 45 5.13 -2.73 -3.19
C ILE A 45 6.25 -2.05 -2.42
N GLN A 46 6.18 -0.74 -2.29
CA GLN A 46 7.15 0.06 -1.56
C GLN A 46 6.46 0.80 -0.42
N VAL A 47 7.07 0.79 0.76
CA VAL A 47 6.56 1.53 1.92
C VAL A 47 7.58 2.55 2.35
N TRP A 48 7.17 3.81 2.39
CA TRP A 48 7.94 4.91 2.95
C TRP A 48 7.39 5.27 4.33
N ASN A 49 8.31 5.72 5.18
CA ASN A 49 8.01 6.13 6.54
C ASN A 49 8.23 7.64 6.63
N ASP A 50 7.17 8.39 6.40
CA ASP A 50 7.21 9.84 6.29
C ASP A 50 6.90 10.46 7.65
N VAL A 51 7.73 10.18 8.67
CA VAL A 51 7.74 10.68 10.08
C VAL A 51 6.41 10.57 10.86
N VAL A 52 5.31 11.04 10.29
CA VAL A 52 3.94 11.08 10.80
C VAL A 52 2.99 10.09 10.11
N GLU A 53 3.32 9.59 8.91
CA GLU A 53 2.45 8.70 8.13
C GLU A 53 3.21 7.54 7.46
N LEU A 54 2.44 6.53 7.02
CA LEU A 54 2.93 5.47 6.14
C LEU A 54 2.44 5.76 4.71
N THR A 55 3.38 5.87 3.77
CA THR A 55 3.05 5.94 2.35
C THR A 55 3.30 4.59 1.72
N ILE A 56 2.31 4.00 1.04
CA ILE A 56 2.44 2.72 0.34
C ILE A 56 2.26 2.95 -1.15
N GLY A 57 3.24 2.54 -1.96
CA GLY A 57 3.21 2.59 -3.42
C GLY A 57 3.19 1.22 -4.07
N ILE A 58 2.66 1.16 -5.29
CA ILE A 58 2.69 -0.01 -6.18
C ILE A 58 3.33 0.41 -7.50
N GLY A 59 4.55 -0.08 -7.73
CA GLY A 59 5.40 0.36 -8.83
C GLY A 59 5.49 1.89 -8.90
N ASN A 60 5.47 2.43 -10.13
CA ASN A 60 5.43 3.87 -10.38
C ASN A 60 4.00 4.38 -10.68
N MET A 61 2.98 3.60 -10.34
CA MET A 61 1.61 3.81 -10.83
C MET A 61 0.67 4.38 -9.78
N PHE A 62 0.90 4.07 -8.52
CA PHE A 62 -0.02 4.38 -7.44
C PHE A 62 0.73 4.56 -6.14
N HIS A 63 0.23 5.47 -5.29
CA HIS A 63 0.53 5.50 -3.88
C HIS A 63 -0.70 5.93 -3.09
N CYS A 64 -0.76 5.54 -1.83
CA CYS A 64 -1.73 6.01 -0.87
C CYS A 64 -1.05 6.33 0.46
N HIS A 65 -1.67 7.22 1.22
CA HIS A 65 -1.19 7.69 2.51
C HIS A 65 -2.07 7.11 3.62
N PHE A 66 -1.43 6.60 4.66
CA PHE A 66 -2.07 6.16 5.89
C PHE A 66 -1.59 7.06 7.03
N ASP A 67 -2.40 8.08 7.31
CA ASP A 67 -2.15 9.06 8.35
C ASP A 67 -3.02 8.74 9.59
N PRO A 68 -2.44 8.45 10.76
CA PRO A 68 -3.18 8.28 12.00
C PRO A 68 -4.08 9.47 12.36
N THR A 69 -3.75 10.70 11.97
CA THR A 69 -4.49 11.90 12.39
C THR A 69 -5.93 11.92 11.88
N VAL A 70 -6.23 11.22 10.77
CA VAL A 70 -7.58 11.13 10.21
C VAL A 70 -8.55 10.34 11.12
N PHE A 71 -8.01 9.54 12.03
CA PHE A 71 -8.79 8.76 13.00
C PHE A 71 -8.91 9.47 14.36
N VAL A 72 -8.13 10.53 14.60
CA VAL A 72 -8.15 11.24 15.87
C VAL A 72 -9.43 12.08 15.95
N ASN A 73 -10.23 11.82 16.98
CA ASN A 73 -11.36 12.63 17.38
C ASN A 73 -11.48 12.58 18.91
N ASP A 74 -12.44 13.32 19.48
CA ASP A 74 -12.63 13.43 20.93
C ASP A 74 -12.79 12.08 21.65
N ASN A 75 -13.13 11.00 20.92
CA ASN A 75 -13.37 9.66 21.46
C ASN A 75 -12.27 8.64 21.13
N ILE A 76 -11.21 9.02 20.39
CA ILE A 76 -10.15 8.09 19.94
C ILE A 76 -8.79 8.63 20.38
N SER A 77 -8.10 7.86 21.23
CA SER A 77 -6.72 8.16 21.63
C SER A 77 -5.77 8.02 20.44
N ARG A 78 -4.66 8.77 20.48
CA ARG A 78 -3.60 8.70 19.46
C ARG A 78 -3.11 7.28 19.21
N GLU A 79 -2.89 6.50 20.27
CA GLU A 79 -2.42 5.12 20.15
C GLU A 79 -3.41 4.22 19.38
N LYS A 80 -4.71 4.42 19.61
CA LYS A 80 -5.77 3.69 18.91
C LYS A 80 -5.89 4.12 17.45
N ALA A 81 -5.73 5.42 17.18
CA ALA A 81 -5.67 5.96 15.82
C ALA A 81 -4.45 5.40 15.04
N GLU A 82 -3.28 5.34 15.66
CA GLU A 82 -2.09 4.71 15.09
C GLU A 82 -2.32 3.22 14.82
N GLN A 83 -2.97 2.50 15.73
CA GLN A 83 -3.30 1.09 15.51
C GLN A 83 -4.27 0.90 14.34
N GLN A 84 -5.30 1.74 14.21
CA GLN A 84 -6.23 1.68 13.07
C GLN A 84 -5.55 1.99 11.74
N CYS A 85 -4.62 2.96 11.74
CA CYS A 85 -3.77 3.27 10.59
C CYS A 85 -2.93 2.04 10.19
N ILE A 86 -2.21 1.43 11.15
CA ILE A 86 -1.42 0.21 10.92
C ILE A 86 -2.28 -0.92 10.38
N ASP A 87 -3.47 -1.14 10.95
CA ASP A 87 -4.38 -2.21 10.56
C ASP A 87 -4.86 -2.03 9.12
N SER A 88 -5.18 -0.80 8.75
CA SER A 88 -5.60 -0.44 7.39
C SER A 88 -4.46 -0.60 6.38
N ALA A 89 -3.25 -0.18 6.74
CA ALA A 89 -2.06 -0.30 5.91
C ALA A 89 -1.68 -1.78 5.68
N VAL A 90 -1.72 -2.61 6.73
CA VAL A 90 -1.46 -4.05 6.62
C VAL A 90 -2.55 -4.72 5.77
N ALA A 91 -3.83 -4.41 6.02
CA ALA A 91 -4.93 -4.98 5.25
C ALA A 91 -4.82 -4.62 3.77
N PHE A 92 -4.42 -3.40 3.43
CA PHE A 92 -4.19 -2.99 2.04
C PHE A 92 -3.15 -3.88 1.35
N VAL A 93 -2.00 -4.11 1.99
CA VAL A 93 -0.94 -4.96 1.44
C VAL A 93 -1.42 -6.41 1.32
N GLU A 94 -2.07 -6.95 2.36
CA GLU A 94 -2.64 -8.30 2.36
C GLU A 94 -3.65 -8.50 1.23
N GLU A 95 -4.57 -7.56 1.04
CA GLU A 95 -5.62 -7.67 0.02
C GLU A 95 -5.05 -7.58 -1.39
N PHE A 96 -4.05 -6.73 -1.63
CA PHE A 96 -3.42 -6.63 -2.94
C PHE A 96 -2.60 -7.88 -3.27
N LEU A 97 -1.76 -8.36 -2.34
CA LEU A 97 -0.98 -9.60 -2.51
C LEU A 97 -1.87 -10.84 -2.72
N ALA A 98 -3.04 -10.87 -2.05
CA ALA A 98 -4.05 -11.90 -2.23
C ALA A 98 -4.94 -11.71 -3.47
N GLU A 99 -4.66 -10.71 -4.32
CA GLU A 99 -5.38 -10.39 -5.56
C GLU A 99 -6.89 -10.15 -5.35
N ARG A 100 -7.25 -9.62 -4.18
CA ARG A 100 -8.62 -9.23 -3.81
C ARG A 100 -8.97 -7.80 -4.22
N THR A 101 -7.95 -7.00 -4.53
CA THR A 101 -8.10 -5.65 -5.06
C THR A 101 -7.47 -5.54 -6.44
N ILE A 102 -8.00 -4.61 -7.24
CA ILE A 102 -7.52 -4.28 -8.58
C ILE A 102 -6.98 -2.85 -8.53
N LEU A 103 -5.73 -2.68 -8.94
CA LEU A 103 -5.17 -1.39 -9.32
C LEU A 103 -5.61 -1.07 -10.74
N TYR A 104 -6.27 0.07 -10.94
CA TYR A 104 -6.54 0.59 -12.27
C TYR A 104 -5.73 1.86 -12.52
N VAL A 105 -5.28 2.04 -13.76
CA VAL A 105 -4.46 3.18 -14.18
C VAL A 105 -4.92 3.67 -15.53
N ARG A 106 -5.28 4.95 -15.61
CA ARG A 106 -5.44 5.67 -16.87
C ARG A 106 -4.12 6.36 -17.20
N TYR A 107 -3.59 6.02 -18.37
CA TYR A 107 -2.38 6.64 -18.89
C TYR A 107 -2.72 7.88 -19.71
N SER A 108 -1.89 8.92 -19.58
CA SER A 108 -1.86 10.08 -20.47
C SER A 108 -0.45 10.21 -21.00
N ASP A 109 -0.28 10.23 -22.32
CA ASP A 109 1.03 10.33 -22.99
C ASP A 109 2.06 9.30 -22.50
N GLY A 110 1.61 8.06 -22.30
CA GLY A 110 2.45 6.94 -21.83
C GLY A 110 2.83 7.00 -20.35
N LYS A 111 2.33 7.98 -19.59
CA LYS A 111 2.60 8.13 -18.15
C LYS A 111 1.36 7.80 -17.32
N PRO A 112 1.51 7.18 -16.12
CA PRO A 112 0.40 7.05 -15.18
C PRO A 112 -0.19 8.43 -14.88
N GLY A 113 -1.49 8.58 -15.10
CA GLY A 113 -2.26 9.78 -14.76
C GLY A 113 -3.13 9.51 -13.54
N MET A 114 -4.39 9.14 -13.80
CA MET A 114 -5.34 8.78 -12.74
C MET A 114 -5.21 7.30 -12.42
N SER A 115 -4.91 6.96 -11.17
CA SER A 115 -4.94 5.59 -10.68
C SER A 115 -5.83 5.45 -9.45
N GLY A 116 -6.22 4.22 -9.15
CA GLY A 116 -6.99 3.91 -7.96
C GLY A 116 -7.06 2.42 -7.70
N ILE A 117 -7.55 2.08 -6.52
CA ILE A 117 -7.67 0.70 -6.06
C ILE A 117 -9.16 0.45 -5.80
N VAL A 118 -9.68 -0.67 -6.31
CA VAL A 118 -11.02 -1.14 -5.98
C VAL A 118 -10.98 -2.57 -5.50
N ASN A 119 -11.94 -2.97 -4.68
CA ASN A 119 -12.18 -4.38 -4.44
C ASN A 119 -12.57 -5.06 -5.77
N ARG A 120 -12.08 -6.28 -5.99
CA ARG A 120 -12.33 -7.05 -7.22
C ARG A 120 -13.82 -7.31 -7.49
N GLN A 121 -14.64 -7.39 -6.44
CA GLN A 121 -16.10 -7.51 -6.57
C GLN A 121 -16.74 -6.25 -7.20
N ASN A 122 -16.04 -5.12 -7.13
CA ASN A 122 -16.48 -3.83 -7.66
C ASN A 122 -15.77 -3.47 -8.98
N GLU A 123 -15.21 -4.45 -9.70
CA GLU A 123 -14.50 -4.20 -10.96
C GLU A 123 -15.34 -3.41 -11.99
N ALA A 124 -16.66 -3.58 -11.98
CA ALA A 124 -17.59 -2.86 -12.85
C ALA A 124 -17.55 -1.33 -12.67
N THR A 125 -17.02 -0.81 -11.56
CA THR A 125 -16.86 0.64 -11.34
C THR A 125 -15.58 1.20 -11.96
N ILE A 126 -14.68 0.36 -12.46
CA ILE A 126 -13.43 0.80 -13.09
C ILE A 126 -13.73 1.46 -14.44
N PRO A 127 -13.12 2.64 -14.74
CA PRO A 127 -13.26 3.26 -16.05
C PRO A 127 -12.85 2.32 -17.19
N LYS A 128 -13.68 2.20 -18.23
CA LYS A 128 -13.46 1.27 -19.36
C LYS A 128 -12.13 1.43 -20.10
N ASN A 129 -11.48 2.59 -20.00
CA ASN A 129 -10.20 2.90 -20.63
C ASN A 129 -9.00 2.87 -19.67
N ALA A 130 -9.17 2.36 -18.45
CA ALA A 130 -8.07 2.12 -17.54
C ALA A 130 -7.44 0.74 -17.81
N ARG A 131 -6.11 0.64 -17.72
CA ARG A 131 -5.43 -0.65 -17.59
C ARG A 131 -5.60 -1.14 -16.16
N LYS A 132 -5.77 -2.44 -15.98
CA LYS A 132 -5.99 -3.07 -14.68
C LYS A 132 -4.82 -3.98 -14.33
N PHE A 133 -4.49 -4.03 -13.05
CA PHE A 133 -3.39 -4.81 -12.50
C PHE A 133 -3.84 -5.45 -11.19
N VAL A 134 -3.42 -6.69 -11.00
CA VAL A 134 -3.39 -7.36 -9.70
C VAL A 134 -1.93 -7.73 -9.39
N TRP A 135 -1.69 -8.39 -8.26
CA TRP A 135 -0.32 -8.73 -7.87
C TRP A 135 0.42 -9.58 -8.90
N SER A 136 -0.23 -10.56 -9.53
CA SER A 136 0.38 -11.40 -10.57
C SER A 136 0.65 -10.70 -11.91
N GLY A 137 0.17 -9.48 -12.14
CA GLY A 137 0.35 -8.79 -13.40
C GLY A 137 -0.90 -8.05 -13.92
N PRO A 138 -0.85 -7.59 -15.18
CA PRO A 138 -1.99 -6.96 -15.83
C PRO A 138 -3.14 -7.95 -16.05
N ILE A 139 -4.37 -7.44 -16.03
CA ILE A 139 -5.61 -8.18 -16.32
C ILE A 139 -6.48 -7.38 -17.31
N GLU A 140 -7.36 -8.09 -18.03
CA GLU A 140 -8.26 -7.53 -19.06
C GLU A 140 -9.35 -6.60 -18.47
#